data_AF-M3VD11-F1
#
_entry.id   AF-M3VD11-F1
#
_cell.length_a   1.000
_cell.length_b   1.000
_cell.length_c   1.000
_cell.angle_alpha   90.00
_cell.angle_beta   90.00
_cell.angle_gamma   90.00
#
_symmetry.space_group_name_H-M   'P 1'
#
loop_
_entity.id
_entity.type
_entity.pdbx_description
1 polymer ?
#
loop_
_entity_poly.entity_id
_entity_poly.type
_entity_poly.pdbx_seq_one_letter_code
_entity_poly.pdbx_strand_id
1 'polypeptide(L)'
;MTCTSTGLPVAIRLEPAQCRRDPDGLAADILALCRFAGVTAGVRRRAALTQQGVPDETLSLLGLPSRADLVASEERLDAAGARR
;
A
#
# COMPACT_ATOMS: atom_id res chain seq x y z
N MET A 1 8.83 5.28 3.67
CA MET A 1 8.84 4.07 4.52
C MET A 1 9.17 2.86 3.66
N THR A 2 9.51 1.73 4.27
CA THR A 2 9.72 0.45 3.61
C THR A 2 8.78 -0.59 4.22
N CYS A 3 8.15 -1.41 3.38
CA CYS A 3 7.22 -2.46 3.80
C CYS A 3 7.56 -3.80 3.15
N THR A 4 7.08 -4.89 3.75
CA THR A 4 7.02 -6.21 3.11
C THR A 4 6.07 -6.19 1.90
N SER A 5 6.05 -7.29 1.15
CA SER A 5 5.12 -7.50 0.03
C SER A 5 3.63 -7.46 0.43
N THR A 6 3.31 -7.61 1.71
CA THR A 6 1.94 -7.55 2.25
C THR A 6 1.63 -6.21 2.93
N GLY A 7 2.57 -5.26 2.94
CA GLY A 7 2.36 -3.94 3.54
C GLY A 7 2.77 -3.84 5.02
N LEU A 8 3.38 -4.87 5.61
CA LEU A 8 3.91 -4.79 6.98
C LEU A 8 5.13 -3.85 7.00
N PRO A 9 5.13 -2.77 7.80
CA PRO A 9 6.26 -1.84 7.85
C PRO A 9 7.51 -2.52 8.44
N VAL A 10 8.65 -2.37 7.75
CA VAL A 10 9.97 -2.80 8.24
C VAL A 10 10.86 -1.61 8.59
N ALA A 11 10.60 -0.44 8.03
CA ALA A 11 11.28 0.80 8.38
C ALA A 11 10.39 2.02 8.12
N ILE A 12 10.34 2.96 9.05
CA ILE A 12 9.61 4.22 8.91
C ILE A 12 10.59 5.36 9.18
N ARG A 13 10.52 6.40 8.35
CA ARG A 13 11.23 7.67 8.55
C ARG A 13 10.18 8.75 8.73
N LEU A 14 10.30 9.51 9.81
CA LEU A 14 9.40 10.59 10.15
C LEU A 14 10.20 11.89 10.23
N GLU A 15 9.65 12.95 9.64
CA GLU A 15 10.19 14.30 9.86
C GLU A 15 9.89 14.75 11.30
N PRO A 16 10.79 15.49 11.97
CA PRO A 16 10.59 15.93 13.35
C PRO A 16 9.28 16.70 13.60
N ALA A 17 8.76 17.38 12.57
CA ALA A 17 7.46 18.05 12.63
C ALA A 17 6.28 17.07 12.78
N GLN A 18 6.36 15.88 12.19
CA GLN A 18 5.30 14.87 12.28
C GLN A 18 5.19 14.30 13.70
N CYS A 19 6.31 14.15 14.41
CA CYS A 19 6.33 13.68 15.81
C CYS A 19 5.68 14.66 16.80
N ARG A 20 5.41 15.90 16.38
CA ARG A 20 4.71 16.92 17.20
C ARG A 20 3.21 17.00 16.90
N ARG A 21 2.72 16.27 15.89
CA ARG A 21 1.29 16.18 15.59
C ARG A 21 0.59 15.32 16.63
N ASP A 22 -0.74 15.38 16.58
CA ASP A 22 -1.59 14.43 17.28
C ASP A 22 -1.18 12.98 16.95
N PRO A 23 -0.91 12.14 17.97
CA PRO A 23 -0.38 10.79 17.76
C PRO A 23 -1.37 9.87 17.05
N ASP A 24 -2.68 10.05 17.27
CA ASP A 24 -3.70 9.22 16.62
C ASP A 24 -3.78 9.55 15.12
N GLY A 25 -3.71 10.84 14.76
CA GLY A 25 -3.60 11.28 13.37
C GLY A 25 -2.36 10.73 12.67
N LEU A 26 -1.19 10.78 13.32
CA LEU A 26 0.04 10.21 12.76
C LEU A 26 -0.06 8.68 12.59
N ALA A 27 -0.64 7.98 13.57
CA ALA A 27 -0.84 6.54 13.48
C ALA A 27 -1.77 6.16 12.32
N ALA A 28 -2.86 6.92 12.13
CA ALA A 28 -3.77 6.74 11.02
C ALA A 28 -3.06 6.91 9.66
N ASP A 29 -2.23 7.95 9.51
CA ASP A 29 -1.43 8.22 8.31
C ASP A 29 -0.45 7.06 8.02
N ILE A 30 0.27 6.59 9.04
CA ILE A 30 1.20 5.45 8.90
C ILE A 30 0.45 4.19 8.44
N LEU A 31 -0.70 3.88 9.05
CA LEU A 31 -1.49 2.71 8.67
C LEU A 31 -2.06 2.83 7.25
N ALA A 32 -2.48 4.03 6.84
CA ALA A 32 -2.95 4.30 5.48
C ALA A 32 -1.83 4.05 4.47
N LEU A 33 -0.62 4.55 4.75
CA LEU A 33 0.57 4.30 3.93
C LEU A 33 0.93 2.81 3.87
N CYS A 34 0.92 2.09 5.00
CA CYS A 34 1.20 0.65 5.05
C CYS A 34 0.25 -0.16 4.16
N ARG A 35 -1.06 0.11 4.25
CA ARG A 35 -2.07 -0.51 3.39
C ARG A 35 -1.81 -0.22 1.92
N PHE A 36 -1.53 1.05 1.58
CA PHE A 36 -1.22 1.44 0.20
C PHE A 36 0.02 0.73 -0.36
N ALA A 37 1.08 0.60 0.45
CA ALA A 37 2.29 -0.11 0.04
C ALA A 37 2.03 -1.61 -0.20
N GLY A 38 1.19 -2.25 0.62
CA GLY A 38 0.76 -3.63 0.39
C GLY A 38 0.02 -3.82 -0.93
N VAL A 39 -0.94 -2.95 -1.24
CA VAL A 39 -1.67 -2.98 -2.51
C VAL A 39 -0.72 -2.79 -3.70
N THR A 40 0.17 -1.81 -3.61
CA THR A 40 1.17 -1.53 -4.65
C THR A 40 2.08 -2.74 -4.90
N ALA A 41 2.58 -3.37 -3.84
CA ALA A 41 3.42 -4.55 -3.94
C ALA A 41 2.67 -5.76 -4.54
N GLY A 42 1.40 -5.94 -4.16
CA GLY A 42 0.54 -6.98 -4.71
C GLY A 42 0.29 -6.80 -6.21
N VAL A 43 0.05 -5.58 -6.68
CA VAL A 43 -0.13 -5.29 -8.12
C VAL A 43 1.16 -5.55 -8.89
N ARG A 44 2.31 -5.16 -8.35
CA ARG A 44 3.62 -5.47 -8.96
C ARG A 44 3.84 -6.97 -9.05
N ARG A 45 3.45 -7.73 -8.02
CA ARG A 45 3.53 -9.20 -8.03
C ARG A 45 2.58 -9.82 -9.05
N ARG A 46 1.35 -9.30 -9.16
CA ARG A 46 0.40 -9.71 -10.21
C ARG A 46 1.01 -9.52 -11.59
N ALA A 47 1.53 -8.34 -11.88
CA ALA A 47 2.18 -8.03 -13.15
C ALA A 47 3.36 -8.98 -13.44
N ALA A 48 4.23 -9.25 -12.46
CA ALA A 48 5.36 -10.17 -12.62
C ALA A 48 4.92 -11.60 -12.97
N LEU A 49 3.86 -12.11 -12.34
CA LEU A 49 3.32 -13.44 -12.63
C LEU A 49 2.58 -13.49 -13.96
N THR A 50 1.87 -12.43 -14.35
CA THR A 50 1.29 -12.31 -15.70
C THR A 50 2.38 -12.40 -16.78
N GLN A 51 3.53 -11.75 -16.58
CA GLN A 51 4.67 -11.85 -17.51
C GLN A 51 5.27 -13.26 -17.58
N GLN A 52 5.06 -14.08 -16.54
CA GLN A 52 5.44 -15.49 -16.51
C GLN A 52 4.37 -16.42 -17.10
N GLY A 53 3.27 -15.87 -17.63
CA GLY A 53 2.18 -16.63 -18.25
C GLY A 53 1.13 -17.17 -17.27
N VAL A 54 1.10 -16.68 -16.02
CA VAL A 54 0.07 -17.10 -15.05
C VAL A 54 -1.29 -16.49 -15.45
N PRO A 55 -2.36 -17.31 -15.60
CA PRO A 55 -3.70 -16.83 -15.97
C PRO A 55 -4.31 -15.92 -14.91
N ASP A 56 -5.15 -14.98 -15.34
CA ASP A 56 -5.74 -13.96 -14.48
C ASP A 56 -6.68 -14.56 -13.42
N GLU A 57 -7.35 -15.66 -13.75
CA GLU A 57 -8.20 -16.42 -12.82
C GLU A 57 -7.37 -16.98 -11.67
N THR A 58 -6.16 -17.48 -11.96
CA THR A 58 -5.22 -17.99 -10.95
C THR A 58 -4.71 -16.85 -10.06
N LEU A 59 -4.37 -15.70 -10.65
CA LEU A 59 -3.93 -14.52 -9.90
C LEU A 59 -5.02 -13.99 -8.96
N SER A 60 -6.27 -14.10 -9.39
CA SER A 60 -7.45 -13.73 -8.60
C SER A 60 -7.66 -14.71 -7.43
N LEU A 61 -7.45 -16.02 -7.65
CA LEU A 61 -7.47 -17.01 -6.56
C LEU A 61 -6.35 -16.82 -5.54
N LEU A 62 -5.19 -16.31 -5.97
CA LEU A 62 -4.09 -15.92 -5.07
C LEU A 62 -4.38 -14.65 -4.26
N GLY A 63 -5.51 -13.98 -4.50
CA GLY A 63 -5.90 -12.75 -3.81
C GLY A 63 -5.00 -11.55 -4.14
N LEU A 64 -4.32 -11.58 -5.29
CA LEU A 64 -3.44 -10.48 -5.69
C LEU A 64 -4.28 -9.28 -6.15
N PRO A 65 -4.06 -8.08 -5.59
CA PRO A 65 -4.84 -6.91 -5.93
C PRO A 65 -4.71 -6.57 -7.41
N SER A 66 -5.82 -6.08 -7.96
CA SER A 66 -5.94 -5.60 -9.32
C SER A 66 -5.46 -4.15 -9.46
N ARG A 67 -5.37 -3.67 -10.70
CA ARG A 67 -5.10 -2.24 -10.96
C ARG A 67 -6.23 -1.34 -10.43
N ALA A 68 -7.47 -1.82 -10.43
CA ALA A 68 -8.61 -1.07 -9.88
C ALA A 68 -8.47 -0.90 -8.36
N ASP A 69 -8.00 -1.94 -7.65
CA ASP A 69 -7.74 -1.86 -6.21
C ASP A 69 -6.65 -0.86 -5.86
N LEU A 70 -5.64 -0.72 -6.73
CA LEU A 70 -4.60 0.29 -6.57
C LEU A 70 -5.17 1.70 -6.70
N VAL A 71 -5.97 1.98 -7.72
CA VAL A 71 -6.63 3.29 -7.89
C VAL A 71 -7.51 3.62 -6.69
N ALA A 72 -8.37 2.68 -6.27
CA ALA A 72 -9.20 2.85 -5.07
C ALA A 72 -8.36 3.06 -3.80
N SER A 73 -7.14 2.51 -3.76
CA SER A 73 -6.22 2.74 -2.64
C SER A 73 -5.51 4.08 -2.68
N GLU A 74 -5.24 4.63 -3.86
CA GLU A 74 -4.72 6.00 -4.02
C GLU A 74 -5.77 7.01 -3.57
N GLU A 75 -7.01 6.85 -4.01
CA GLU A 75 -8.13 7.71 -3.60
C GLU A 75 -8.33 7.71 -2.08
N ARG A 76 -8.27 6.54 -1.43
CA ARG A 76 -8.33 6.43 0.03
C ARG A 76 -7.16 7.12 0.73
N LEU A 77 -5.95 7.03 0.16
CA LEU A 77 -4.76 7.67 0.72
C LEU A 77 -4.85 9.20 0.61
N ASP A 78 -5.33 9.70 -0.52
CA ASP A 78 -5.51 11.13 -0.76
C ASP A 78 -6.62 11.71 0.12
N ALA A 79 -7.70 10.95 0.35
CA ALA A 79 -8.76 11.29 1.30
C ALA A 79 -8.27 11.33 2.75
N ALA A 80 -7.32 10.46 3.13
CA ALA A 80 -6.70 10.45 4.45
C ALA A 80 -5.76 11.65 4.70
N GLY A 81 -5.40 12.42 3.67
CA GLY A 81 -4.53 13.59 3.81
C GLY A 81 -3.03 13.28 3.84
N ALA A 82 -2.62 12.02 3.69
CA ALA A 82 -1.21 11.60 3.75
C ALA A 82 -0.34 12.12 2.57
N ARG A 83 -0.95 12.69 1.52
CA ARG A 83 -0.26 13.37 0.40
C ARG A 83 -0.36 14.90 0.43
N ARG A 84 -1.09 15.52 1.36
CA ARG A 84 -1.23 16.99 1.46
C ARG A 84 -0.21 17.61 2.40
#